data_AF-A0A9J6EJM9-F1
#
_entry.id   AF-A0A9J6EJM9-F1
#
_cell.length_a   1.000
_cell.length_b   1.000
_cell.length_c   1.000
_cell.angle_alpha   90.00
_cell.angle_beta   90.00
_cell.angle_gamma   90.00
#
_symmetry.space_group_name_H-M   'P 1'
#
loop_
_entity.id
_entity.type
_entity.pdbx_description
1 polymer ?
#
loop_
_entity_poly.entity_id
_entity_poly.type
_entity_poly.pdbx_seq_one_letter_code
_entity_poly.pdbx_strand_id
1 'polypeptide(L)'
;MFVRAYEEKDEDKKPSQRQVAQEEKETQKEHLRKFYRGKKYKPRDLRPKLTRAKRRELTPHEKSLRTRKQARKMAAYPPRKFALKL
;
A
#
# COMPACT_ATOMS: atom_id res chain seq x y z
N MET A 1 29.77 56.11 0.73
CA MET A 1 29.99 55.01 1.69
C MET A 1 28.62 54.50 2.14
N PHE A 2 28.23 53.30 1.68
CA PHE A 2 27.45 52.26 2.40
C PHE A 2 26.16 52.71 3.14
N VAL A 3 24.93 52.24 2.85
CA VAL A 3 24.43 50.98 2.31
C VAL A 3 22.98 51.22 1.80
N ARG A 4 22.76 51.18 0.49
CA ARG A 4 21.43 51.00 -0.12
C ARG A 4 21.39 49.53 -0.54
N ALA A 5 21.08 48.62 0.38
CA ALA A 5 21.07 47.18 0.08
C ALA A 5 20.22 46.38 1.05
N TYR A 6 18.97 46.75 1.28
CA TYR A 6 17.99 45.85 1.88
C TYR A 6 16.60 46.17 1.34
N GLU A 7 16.17 45.35 0.39
CA GLU A 7 14.80 44.89 0.13
C GLU A 7 14.64 44.53 -1.35
N GLU A 8 15.41 43.54 -1.78
CA GLU A 8 15.02 42.68 -2.90
C GLU A 8 14.83 41.29 -2.28
N LYS A 9 13.80 41.16 -1.44
CA LYS A 9 13.41 39.88 -0.84
C LYS A 9 12.33 39.27 -1.73
N ASP A 10 12.79 38.30 -2.51
CA ASP A 10 12.01 37.13 -2.94
C ASP A 10 10.81 37.38 -3.85
N GLU A 11 10.99 38.13 -4.94
CA GLU A 11 10.08 38.02 -6.07
C GLU A 11 10.30 36.66 -6.79
N ASP A 12 9.32 35.78 -6.63
CA ASP A 12 8.97 34.69 -7.55
C ASP A 12 9.86 33.42 -7.57
N LYS A 13 9.86 32.70 -6.45
CA LYS A 13 9.76 31.22 -6.49
C LYS A 13 8.33 30.78 -6.23
N LYS A 14 7.36 31.33 -6.96
CA LYS A 14 5.99 30.80 -6.92
C LYS A 14 6.02 29.46 -7.66
N PRO A 15 5.76 28.32 -6.98
CA PRO A 15 5.65 27.04 -7.67
C PRO A 15 4.61 27.18 -8.78
N SER A 16 4.86 26.54 -9.91
CA SER A 16 3.93 26.59 -11.04
C SER A 16 2.52 26.23 -10.54
N GLN A 17 1.47 26.88 -11.05
CA GLN A 17 0.10 26.62 -10.59
C GLN A 17 -0.27 25.13 -10.60
N ARG A 18 0.35 24.36 -11.51
CA ARG A 18 0.27 22.91 -11.58
C ARG A 18 0.87 22.19 -10.36
N GLN A 19 2.02 22.63 -9.86
CA GLN A 19 2.68 22.07 -8.67
C GLN A 19 1.82 22.30 -7.42
N VAL A 20 1.27 23.51 -7.25
CA VAL A 20 0.36 23.83 -6.13
C VAL A 20 -0.87 22.92 -6.15
N ALA A 21 -1.53 22.79 -7.31
CA ALA A 21 -2.69 21.90 -7.45
C ALA A 21 -2.36 20.42 -7.23
N GLN A 22 -1.14 19.98 -7.55
CA GLN A 22 -0.66 18.63 -7.25
C GLN A 22 -0.50 18.41 -5.74
N GLU A 23 0.10 19.36 -5.03
CA GLU A 23 0.29 19.32 -3.57
C GLU A 23 -1.06 19.28 -2.83
N GLU A 24 -2.01 20.14 -3.21
CA GLU A 24 -3.36 20.12 -2.64
C GLU A 24 -4.07 18.78 -2.88
N LYS A 25 -3.91 18.19 -4.06
CA LYS A 25 -4.49 16.88 -4.38
C LYS A 25 -3.85 15.76 -3.56
N GLU A 26 -2.54 15.81 -3.34
CA GLU A 26 -1.81 14.83 -2.53
C GLU A 26 -2.25 14.88 -1.06
N THR A 27 -2.29 16.08 -0.48
CA THR A 27 -2.72 16.30 0.91
C THR A 27 -4.18 15.86 1.13
N GLN A 28 -5.11 16.22 0.24
CA GLN A 28 -6.50 15.76 0.29
C GLN A 28 -6.59 14.23 0.25
N LYS A 29 -5.84 13.59 -0.66
CA LYS A 29 -5.83 12.13 -0.78
C LYS A 29 -5.24 11.46 0.46
N GLU A 30 -4.24 12.06 1.08
CA GLU A 30 -3.68 11.59 2.35
C GLU A 30 -4.69 11.68 3.49
N HIS A 31 -5.40 12.81 3.62
CA HIS A 31 -6.47 12.99 4.59
C HIS A 31 -7.57 11.94 4.42
N LEU A 32 -8.00 11.68 3.18
CA LEU A 32 -8.98 10.62 2.87
C LEU A 32 -8.46 9.22 3.24
N ARG A 33 -7.17 8.93 2.98
CA ARG A 33 -6.55 7.65 3.39
C ARG A 33 -6.51 7.49 4.90
N LYS A 34 -6.25 8.57 5.64
CA LYS A 34 -6.30 8.59 7.12
C LYS A 34 -7.73 8.33 7.61
N PHE A 35 -8.71 9.04 7.06
CA PHE A 35 -10.13 8.91 7.43
C PHE A 35 -10.73 7.51 7.14
N TYR A 36 -10.34 6.88 6.02
CA TYR A 36 -10.81 5.54 5.66
C TYR A 36 -9.89 4.40 6.15
N ARG A 37 -8.88 4.70 6.98
CA ARG A 37 -8.04 3.66 7.59
C ARG A 37 -8.90 2.77 8.49
N GLY A 38 -8.73 1.46 8.41
CA GLY A 38 -9.49 0.48 9.20
C GLY A 38 -10.95 0.26 8.78
N LYS A 39 -11.58 1.17 8.02
CA LYS A 39 -12.96 0.99 7.54
C LYS A 39 -13.03 -0.13 6.49
N LYS A 40 -14.04 -1.00 6.62
CA LYS A 40 -14.29 -2.13 5.71
C LYS A 40 -14.51 -1.68 4.26
N TYR A 41 -15.33 -0.65 4.07
CA TYR A 41 -15.70 -0.15 2.74
C TYR A 41 -14.97 1.14 2.42
N LYS A 42 -14.00 1.05 1.50
CA LYS A 42 -13.28 2.20 0.94
C LYS A 42 -13.82 2.54 -0.44
N PRO A 43 -13.83 3.84 -0.84
CA PRO A 43 -14.08 4.28 -2.20
C PRO A 43 -13.18 3.56 -3.22
N ARG A 44 -13.64 3.40 -4.46
CA ARG A 44 -12.92 2.65 -5.51
C ARG A 44 -11.51 3.22 -5.78
N ASP A 45 -11.35 4.53 -5.67
CA ASP A 45 -10.09 5.24 -5.97
C ASP A 45 -9.00 5.01 -4.92
N LEU A 46 -9.38 4.67 -3.69
CA LEU A 46 -8.46 4.40 -2.58
C LEU A 46 -8.11 2.90 -2.45
N ARG A 47 -8.73 2.03 -3.26
CA ARG A 47 -8.42 0.61 -3.26
C ARG A 47 -7.11 0.34 -3.98
N PRO A 48 -6.38 -0.74 -3.62
CA PRO A 48 -5.22 -1.17 -4.36
C PRO A 48 -5.56 -1.42 -5.84
N LYS A 49 -4.76 -0.85 -6.75
CA LYS A 49 -4.93 -1.03 -8.19
C LYS A 49 -4.29 -2.35 -8.63
N LEU A 50 -4.99 -3.45 -8.37
CA LEU A 50 -4.63 -4.81 -8.81
C LEU A 50 -5.46 -5.23 -10.03
N THR A 51 -5.02 -6.26 -10.74
CA THR A 51 -5.79 -6.86 -11.83
C THR A 51 -7.11 -7.45 -11.31
N ARG A 52 -8.11 -7.55 -12.19
CA ARG A 52 -9.44 -8.10 -11.83
C ARG A 52 -9.35 -9.54 -11.32
N ALA A 53 -8.47 -10.36 -11.91
CA ALA A 53 -8.21 -11.73 -11.49
C ALA A 53 -7.75 -11.76 -10.03
N LYS A 54 -6.68 -11.02 -9.69
CA LYS A 54 -6.13 -10.96 -8.33
C LYS A 54 -7.13 -10.51 -7.26
N ARG A 55 -8.05 -9.60 -7.60
CA ARG A 55 -9.10 -9.14 -6.66
C ARG A 55 -10.18 -10.19 -6.39
N ARG A 56 -10.34 -11.18 -7.26
CA ARG A 56 -11.32 -12.27 -7.15
C ARG A 56 -10.72 -13.56 -6.58
N GLU A 57 -9.39 -13.62 -6.48
CA GLU A 57 -8.71 -14.76 -5.87
C GLU A 57 -9.05 -14.88 -4.39
N LEU A 58 -8.96 -16.11 -3.88
CA LEU A 58 -9.02 -16.40 -2.45
C LEU A 58 -7.90 -15.67 -1.69
N THR A 59 -8.21 -15.25 -0.47
CA THR A 59 -7.22 -14.66 0.44
C THR A 59 -6.17 -15.70 0.84
N PRO A 60 -4.94 -15.28 1.21
CA PRO A 60 -3.91 -16.21 1.67
C PRO A 60 -4.33 -17.05 2.88
N HIS A 61 -5.20 -16.49 3.73
CA HIS A 61 -5.79 -17.21 4.87
C HIS A 61 -6.73 -18.32 4.38
N GLU A 62 -7.68 -18.00 3.50
CA GLU A 62 -8.58 -19.01 2.94
C GLU A 62 -7.82 -20.11 2.18
N LYS A 63 -6.78 -19.74 1.44
CA LYS A 63 -5.89 -20.69 0.75
C LYS A 63 -5.14 -21.61 1.72
N SER A 64 -4.87 -21.17 2.94
CA SER A 64 -4.15 -21.98 3.94
C SER A 64 -5.07 -22.81 4.85
N LEU A 65 -6.38 -22.56 4.82
CA LEU A 65 -7.35 -23.33 5.58
C LEU A 65 -7.28 -24.82 5.19
N ARG A 66 -7.24 -25.67 6.21
CA ARG A 66 -7.14 -27.12 6.10
C ARG A 66 -8.20 -27.75 6.98
N THR A 67 -8.78 -28.86 6.55
CA THR A 67 -9.72 -29.60 7.39
C THR A 67 -9.02 -30.19 8.60
N ARG A 68 -9.75 -30.41 9.72
CA ARG A 68 -9.19 -31.05 10.92
C ARG A 68 -8.55 -32.41 10.62
N LYS A 69 -9.14 -33.17 9.69
CA LYS A 69 -8.62 -34.46 9.22
C LYS A 69 -7.28 -34.30 8.50
N GLN A 70 -7.18 -33.34 7.57
CA GLN A 70 -5.94 -33.07 6.84
C GLN A 70 -4.83 -32.59 7.77
N ALA A 71 -5.13 -31.67 8.71
CA ALA A 71 -4.16 -31.18 9.67
C ALA A 71 -3.57 -32.32 10.52
N ARG A 72 -4.41 -33.24 11.03
CA ARG A 72 -3.95 -34.43 11.76
C ARG A 72 -3.06 -35.32 10.89
N LYS A 73 -3.44 -35.57 9.63
CA LYS A 73 -2.65 -36.39 8.71
C LYS A 73 -1.26 -35.79 8.46
N MET A 74 -1.19 -34.48 8.23
CA MET A 74 0.09 -33.79 8.00
C MET A 74 0.98 -33.75 9.24
N ALA A 75 0.39 -33.62 10.44
CA ALA A 75 1.13 -33.69 11.69
C ALA A 75 1.67 -35.11 11.96
N ALA A 76 0.85 -36.13 11.70
CA ALA A 76 1.24 -37.53 11.90
C ALA A 76 2.29 -38.01 10.90
N TYR A 77 2.17 -37.61 9.64
CA TYR A 77 3.01 -38.11 8.53
C TYR A 77 3.60 -36.95 7.72
N PRO A 78 4.58 -36.21 8.27
CA PRO A 78 5.30 -35.22 7.50
C PRO A 78 6.16 -35.90 6.43
N PRO A 79 6.28 -35.32 5.23
CA PRO A 79 7.20 -35.83 4.21
C PRO A 79 8.63 -35.71 4.73
N ARG A 80 9.33 -36.85 4.82
CA ARG A 80 10.73 -36.91 5.24
C ARG A 80 11.61 -36.96 4.01
N LYS A 81 12.72 -36.22 4.03
CA LYS A 81 13.77 -36.36 3.02
C LYS A 81 14.60 -37.60 3.37
N PHE A 82 14.71 -38.55 2.44
CA PHE A 82 15.57 -39.71 2.57
C PHE A 82 16.24 -40.01 1.23
N ALA A 83 17.38 -40.68 1.27
CA ALA A 83 18.07 -41.20 0.11
C ALA A 83 18.33 -42.68 0.33
N LEU A 84 18.21 -43.48 -0.72
CA LEU A 84 18.62 -44.87 -0.70
C LEU A 84 20.09 -44.93 -1.10
N LYS A 85 20.85 -45.74 -0.39
CA LYS A 85 22.20 -46.09 -0.83
C LYS A 85 22.05 -47.05 -2.02
N LEU A 86 22.69 -46.73 -3.14
CA LEU A 86 22.87 -47.64 -4.25
C LEU A 86 23.74 -48.83 -3.84
#